data_AF-A0A0N7J8S2-F1
#
_entry.id   AF-A0A0N7J8S2-F1
#
_cell.length_a   1.000
_cell.length_b   1.000
_cell.length_c   1.000
_cell.angle_alpha   90.00
_cell.angle_beta   90.00
_cell.angle_gamma   90.00
#
_symmetry.space_group_name_H-M   'P 1'
#
loop_
_entity.id
_entity.type
_entity.pdbx_description
1 polymer ?
#
loop_
_entity_poly.entity_id
_entity_poly.type
_entity_poly.pdbx_seq_one_letter_code
_entity_poly.pdbx_strand_id
1 'polypeptide(L)'
;MSSAALQSPTSYGLPEFPLNLELDPPSPVKVREWVAELFEQNHLSLAIALAEAGLALYPDSEDVLVIAALVSEVQQDWAHSRELLEHLIKVQAGNTPPQVWHHLARVLRCEGNTQRALSVAQQALRQHPSSMDLQQFVAEMLPSSLHLKKTGTAGA
;
A
#
# COMPACT_ATOMS: atom_id res chain seq x y z
N MET A 1 -59.99 -19.20 -2.41
CA MET A 1 -59.34 -17.94 -2.84
C MET A 1 -57.99 -17.86 -2.16
N SER A 2 -56.95 -18.33 -2.85
CA SER A 2 -55.58 -18.38 -2.30
C SER A 2 -54.90 -17.03 -2.53
N SER A 3 -54.43 -16.43 -1.44
CA SER A 3 -53.68 -15.18 -1.43
C SER A 3 -52.26 -15.45 -1.91
N ALA A 4 -51.89 -14.89 -3.06
CA ALA A 4 -50.52 -14.91 -3.55
C ALA A 4 -49.70 -13.89 -2.75
N ALA A 5 -48.85 -14.38 -1.85
CA ALA A 5 -47.80 -13.56 -1.25
C ALA A 5 -46.79 -13.21 -2.34
N LEU A 6 -46.69 -11.91 -2.66
CA LEU A 6 -45.65 -11.34 -3.50
C LEU A 6 -44.31 -11.52 -2.78
N GLN A 7 -43.60 -12.61 -3.10
CA GLN A 7 -42.19 -12.77 -2.80
C GLN A 7 -41.42 -11.77 -3.64
N SER A 8 -40.79 -10.78 -3.02
CA SER A 8 -39.85 -9.89 -3.69
C SER A 8 -38.59 -10.68 -4.06
N PRO A 9 -38.18 -10.79 -5.34
CA PRO A 9 -36.79 -11.05 -5.67
C PRO A 9 -36.12 -9.67 -5.61
N THR A 10 -35.02 -9.44 -4.90
CA THR A 10 -33.71 -9.82 -5.39
C THR A 10 -32.71 -9.44 -4.31
N SER A 11 -32.16 -10.44 -3.62
CA SER A 11 -30.97 -10.28 -2.79
C SER A 11 -29.75 -10.36 -3.70
N TYR A 12 -29.38 -9.26 -4.35
CA TYR A 12 -28.00 -9.11 -4.82
C TYR A 12 -27.17 -8.71 -3.60
N GLY A 13 -26.23 -9.57 -3.20
CA GLY A 13 -25.30 -9.36 -2.09
C GLY A 13 -24.31 -8.23 -2.36
N LEU A 14 -24.81 -7.01 -2.54
CA LEU A 14 -24.04 -5.81 -2.31
C LEU A 14 -24.02 -5.57 -0.79
N PRO A 15 -22.87 -5.21 -0.19
CA PRO A 15 -22.89 -4.70 1.17
C PRO A 15 -23.92 -3.56 1.24
N GLU A 16 -24.72 -3.54 2.31
CA GLU A 16 -25.67 -2.45 2.56
C GLU A 16 -24.88 -1.14 2.71
N PHE A 17 -24.64 -0.46 1.59
CA PHE A 17 -24.27 0.94 1.60
C PHE A 17 -25.56 1.72 1.81
N PRO A 18 -25.80 2.31 3.00
CA PRO A 18 -26.95 3.17 3.17
C PRO A 18 -26.76 4.37 2.27
N LEU A 19 -27.51 4.40 1.16
CA LEU A 19 -27.69 5.59 0.30
C LEU A 19 -28.53 6.63 1.06
N ASN A 20 -27.98 7.16 2.16
CA ASN A 20 -28.46 8.40 2.74
C ASN A 20 -27.70 9.54 2.06
N LEU A 21 -28.43 10.42 1.37
CA LEU A 21 -27.89 11.52 0.56
C LEU A 21 -27.38 12.71 1.39
N GLU A 22 -27.26 12.55 2.71
CA GLU A 22 -26.67 13.50 3.67
C GLU A 22 -25.69 12.72 4.56
N LEU A 23 -24.62 12.21 3.95
CA LEU A 23 -23.51 11.64 4.69
C LEU A 23 -22.31 12.55 4.49
N ASP A 24 -21.78 13.07 5.60
CA ASP A 24 -20.45 13.67 5.61
C ASP A 24 -19.48 12.70 4.91
N PRO A 25 -18.52 13.21 4.11
CA PRO A 25 -17.55 12.35 3.47
C PRO A 25 -16.84 11.49 4.55
N PRO A 26 -16.56 10.20 4.27
CA PRO A 26 -15.92 9.32 5.24
C PRO A 26 -14.58 9.92 5.66
N SER A 27 -14.19 9.71 6.93
CA SER A 27 -12.86 10.12 7.38
C SER A 27 -11.77 9.37 6.58
N PRO A 28 -10.54 9.92 6.47
CA PRO A 28 -9.48 9.26 5.73
C PRO A 28 -9.13 7.86 6.27
N VAL A 29 -9.16 7.68 7.59
CA VAL A 29 -9.02 6.37 8.23
C VAL A 29 -10.11 5.41 7.76
N LYS A 30 -11.36 5.89 7.68
CA LYS A 30 -12.49 5.07 7.26
C LYS A 30 -12.41 4.67 5.79
N VAL A 31 -11.93 5.57 4.93
CA VAL A 31 -11.60 5.24 3.54
C VAL A 31 -10.59 4.08 3.50
N ARG A 32 -9.49 4.17 4.25
CA ARG A 32 -8.48 3.10 4.30
C ARG A 32 -9.07 1.76 4.76
N GLU A 33 -9.87 1.77 5.82
CA GLU A 33 -10.53 0.56 6.33
C GLU A 33 -11.44 -0.09 5.28
N TRP A 34 -12.32 0.70 4.64
CA TRP A 34 -13.25 0.19 3.64
C TRP A 34 -12.55 -0.31 2.37
N VAL A 35 -11.50 0.36 1.91
CA VAL A 35 -10.71 -0.12 0.77
C VAL A 35 -10.05 -1.45 1.10
N ALA A 36 -9.47 -1.61 2.30
CA ALA A 36 -8.89 -2.86 2.74
C ALA A 36 -9.93 -3.99 2.83
N GLU A 37 -11.10 -3.71 3.41
CA GLU A 37 -12.21 -4.65 3.51
C GLU A 37 -12.72 -5.10 2.12
N LEU A 38 -12.89 -4.17 1.18
CA LEU A 38 -13.26 -4.50 -0.19
C LEU A 38 -12.21 -5.37 -0.89
N PHE A 39 -10.93 -5.17 -0.56
CA PHE A 39 -9.84 -6.01 -1.04
C PHE A 39 -9.95 -7.44 -0.51
N GLU A 40 -10.19 -7.60 0.80
CA GLU A 40 -10.38 -8.91 1.45
C GLU A 40 -11.60 -9.67 0.89
N GLN A 41 -12.65 -8.95 0.51
CA GLN A 41 -13.85 -9.49 -0.11
C GLN A 41 -13.72 -9.69 -1.64
N ASN A 42 -12.53 -9.47 -2.21
CA ASN A 42 -12.24 -9.59 -3.64
C ASN A 42 -13.09 -8.65 -4.53
N HIS A 43 -13.57 -7.55 -3.98
CA HIS A 43 -14.28 -6.48 -4.70
C HIS A 43 -13.31 -5.44 -5.26
N LEU A 44 -12.34 -5.90 -6.07
CA LEU A 44 -11.19 -5.11 -6.50
C LEU A 44 -11.57 -3.79 -7.21
N SER A 45 -12.53 -3.82 -8.12
CA SER A 45 -12.97 -2.61 -8.84
C SER A 45 -13.56 -1.54 -7.91
N LEU A 46 -14.27 -1.96 -6.86
CA LEU A 46 -14.81 -1.04 -5.86
C LEU A 46 -13.71 -0.50 -4.95
N ALA A 47 -12.76 -1.34 -4.54
CA ALA A 47 -11.61 -0.92 -3.75
C ALA A 47 -10.78 0.16 -4.47
N ILE A 48 -10.57 -0.02 -5.79
CA ILE A 48 -9.86 0.95 -6.64
C ILE A 48 -10.64 2.27 -6.70
N ALA A 49 -11.92 2.22 -7.08
CA ALA A 49 -12.74 3.43 -7.19
C ALA A 49 -12.83 4.19 -5.86
N LEU A 50 -12.92 3.48 -4.74
CA LEU A 50 -12.96 4.09 -3.41
C LEU A 50 -11.61 4.73 -3.02
N ALA A 51 -10.49 4.08 -3.36
CA ALA A 51 -9.16 4.66 -3.13
C ALA A 51 -8.95 5.95 -3.94
N GLU A 52 -9.35 5.96 -5.22
CA GLU A 52 -9.28 7.14 -6.09
C GLU A 52 -10.17 8.28 -5.58
N ALA A 53 -11.41 7.97 -5.18
CA ALA A 53 -12.31 8.96 -4.57
C ALA A 53 -11.74 9.50 -3.25
N GLY A 54 -11.12 8.63 -2.44
CA GLY A 54 -10.41 9.00 -1.23
C GLY A 54 -9.28 10.00 -1.49
N LEU A 55 -8.44 9.72 -2.49
CA LEU A 55 -7.33 10.61 -2.89
C LEU A 55 -7.83 11.98 -3.35
N ALA A 56 -8.95 12.03 -4.08
CA ALA A 56 -9.53 13.30 -4.52
C ALA A 56 -10.02 14.16 -3.34
N LEU A 57 -10.54 13.54 -2.28
CA LEU A 57 -11.01 14.23 -1.08
C LEU A 57 -9.89 14.61 -0.12
N TYR A 58 -8.87 13.75 -0.01
CA TYR A 58 -7.83 13.84 1.01
C TYR A 58 -6.42 13.61 0.42
N PRO A 59 -5.93 14.52 -0.46
CA PRO A 59 -4.71 14.28 -1.24
C PRO A 59 -3.44 14.13 -0.39
N ASP A 60 -3.42 14.74 0.79
CA ASP A 60 -2.25 14.75 1.69
C ASP A 60 -2.46 13.84 2.92
N SER A 61 -3.55 13.07 2.98
CA SER A 61 -3.79 12.20 4.12
C SER A 61 -2.90 10.95 4.05
N GLU A 62 -2.15 10.69 5.12
CA GLU A 62 -1.29 9.50 5.21
C GLU A 62 -2.09 8.20 5.04
N ASP A 63 -3.26 8.07 5.67
CA ASP A 63 -4.10 6.86 5.57
C ASP A 63 -4.51 6.58 4.11
N VAL A 64 -4.85 7.63 3.36
CA VAL A 64 -5.33 7.52 1.99
C VAL A 64 -4.17 7.30 1.03
N LEU A 65 -3.05 8.01 1.20
CA LEU A 65 -1.85 7.81 0.41
C LEU A 65 -1.31 6.38 0.57
N VAL A 66 -1.29 5.84 1.80
CA VAL A 66 -0.88 4.46 2.05
C VAL A 66 -1.77 3.48 1.29
N ILE A 67 -3.10 3.56 1.47
CA ILE A 67 -3.98 2.55 0.90
C ILE A 67 -4.04 2.63 -0.63
N ALA A 68 -4.02 3.84 -1.19
CA ALA A 68 -3.99 4.02 -2.64
C ALA A 68 -2.69 3.50 -3.23
N ALA A 69 -1.54 3.74 -2.59
CA ALA A 69 -0.26 3.18 -3.05
C ALA A 69 -0.30 1.64 -3.10
N LEU A 70 -0.84 0.99 -2.06
CA LEU A 70 -0.99 -0.47 -2.02
C LEU A 70 -1.95 -1.00 -3.10
N VAL A 71 -3.06 -0.30 -3.33
CA VAL A 71 -4.00 -0.63 -4.41
C VAL A 71 -3.30 -0.54 -5.78
N SER A 72 -2.50 0.51 -6.02
CA SER A 72 -1.70 0.64 -7.24
C SER A 72 -0.66 -0.47 -7.38
N GLU A 73 -0.03 -0.91 -6.28
CA GLU A 73 0.88 -2.06 -6.31
C GLU A 73 0.17 -3.35 -6.75
N VAL A 74 -1.05 -3.60 -6.27
CA VAL A 74 -1.81 -4.79 -6.70
C VAL A 74 -2.22 -4.69 -8.17
N GLN A 75 -2.55 -3.50 -8.64
CA GLN A 75 -2.82 -3.25 -10.05
C GLN A 75 -1.56 -3.31 -10.93
N GLN A 76 -0.38 -3.46 -10.33
CA GLN A 76 0.92 -3.38 -10.98
C GLN A 76 1.17 -2.02 -11.67
N ASP A 77 0.45 -0.98 -11.22
CA ASP A 77 0.74 0.41 -11.59
C ASP A 77 1.85 0.94 -10.67
N TRP A 78 3.06 0.47 -10.96
CA TRP A 78 4.25 0.79 -10.18
C TRP A 78 4.57 2.28 -10.23
N ALA A 79 4.30 2.95 -11.36
CA ALA A 79 4.57 4.37 -11.52
C ALA A 79 3.67 5.20 -10.60
N HIS A 80 2.38 4.92 -10.57
CA HIS A 80 1.45 5.63 -9.69
C HIS A 80 1.73 5.33 -8.21
N SER A 81 2.00 4.06 -7.87
CA SER A 81 2.38 3.69 -6.50
C SER A 81 3.64 4.44 -6.03
N ARG A 82 4.66 4.56 -6.89
CA ARG A 82 5.88 5.32 -6.59
C ARG A 82 5.56 6.78 -6.30
N GLU A 83 4.73 7.43 -7.11
CA GLU A 83 4.34 8.83 -6.91
C GLU A 83 3.62 9.03 -5.56
N LEU A 84 2.70 8.12 -5.22
CA LEU A 84 1.96 8.16 -3.96
C LEU A 84 2.89 7.93 -2.75
N LEU A 85 3.83 6.98 -2.83
CA LEU A 85 4.81 6.72 -1.76
C LEU A 85 5.80 7.88 -1.60
N GLU A 86 6.30 8.45 -2.70
CA GLU A 86 7.15 9.64 -2.66
C GLU A 86 6.39 10.85 -2.09
N HIS A 87 5.08 10.95 -2.33
CA HIS A 87 4.24 11.98 -1.72
C HIS A 87 4.07 11.74 -0.22
N LEU A 88 3.74 10.52 0.19
CA LEU A 88 3.62 10.13 1.60
C LEU A 88 4.88 10.46 2.41
N ILE A 89 6.06 10.17 1.85
CA ILE A 89 7.34 10.51 2.48
C ILE A 89 7.49 12.02 2.72
N LYS A 90 7.02 12.86 1.78
CA LYS A 90 7.04 14.32 1.93
C LYS A 90 6.09 14.77 3.03
N VAL A 91 4.87 14.24 3.05
CA VAL A 91 3.85 14.53 4.08
C VAL A 91 4.37 14.18 5.48
N GLN A 92 5.01 13.02 5.62
CA GLN A 92 5.55 12.52 6.89
C GLN A 92 6.77 13.29 7.42
N ALA A 93 7.35 14.19 6.61
CA ALA A 93 8.35 15.17 7.03
C ALA A 93 9.51 14.62 7.90
N GLY A 94 10.03 13.43 7.55
CA GLY A 94 11.15 12.80 8.26
C GLY A 94 10.75 11.77 9.34
N ASN A 95 9.45 11.61 9.61
CA ASN A 95 8.91 10.57 10.48
C ASN A 95 8.40 9.33 9.72
N THR A 96 8.89 9.12 8.49
CA THR A 96 8.46 8.02 7.63
C THR A 96 8.80 6.67 8.25
N PRO A 97 7.81 5.76 8.45
CA PRO A 97 8.06 4.41 8.93
C PRO A 97 8.91 3.57 7.95
N PRO A 98 9.72 2.61 8.43
CA PRO A 98 10.55 1.77 7.56
C PRO A 98 9.74 0.99 6.52
N GLN A 99 8.48 0.65 6.81
CA GLN A 99 7.59 -0.04 5.89
C GLN A 99 7.35 0.76 4.61
N VAL A 100 7.13 2.08 4.71
CA VAL A 100 6.92 2.95 3.54
C VAL A 100 8.16 2.94 2.63
N TRP A 101 9.35 3.02 3.23
CA TRP A 101 10.60 2.93 2.48
C TRP A 101 10.80 1.56 1.81
N HIS A 102 10.43 0.48 2.49
CA HIS A 102 10.49 -0.87 1.92
C HIS A 102 9.56 -1.01 0.72
N HIS A 103 8.33 -0.51 0.82
CA HIS A 103 7.38 -0.46 -0.31
C HIS A 103 7.94 0.36 -1.47
N LEU A 104 8.48 1.55 -1.23
CA LEU A 104 9.08 2.38 -2.29
C LEU A 104 10.24 1.66 -2.99
N ALA A 105 11.13 1.03 -2.22
CA ALA A 105 12.25 0.28 -2.79
C ALA A 105 11.76 -0.91 -3.64
N ARG A 106 10.71 -1.60 -3.19
CA ARG A 106 10.11 -2.74 -3.90
C ARG A 106 9.44 -2.29 -5.20
N VAL A 107 8.69 -1.19 -5.18
CA VAL A 107 8.07 -0.57 -6.36
C VAL A 107 9.13 -0.15 -7.38
N LEU A 108 10.19 0.53 -6.95
CA LEU A 108 11.32 0.91 -7.81
C LEU A 108 11.98 -0.31 -8.47
N ARG A 109 12.09 -1.43 -7.76
CA ARG A 109 12.60 -2.69 -8.33
C ARG A 109 11.64 -3.25 -9.38
N CYS A 110 10.33 -3.21 -9.13
CA CYS A 110 9.31 -3.65 -10.09
C CYS A 110 9.27 -2.78 -11.36
N GLU A 111 9.59 -1.49 -11.27
CA GLU A 111 9.81 -0.62 -12.44
C GLU A 111 11.13 -0.94 -13.20
N GLY A 112 11.97 -1.83 -12.67
CA GLY A 112 13.30 -2.13 -13.22
C GLY A 112 14.41 -1.17 -12.78
N ASN A 113 14.12 -0.22 -11.88
CA ASN A 113 15.09 0.73 -11.34
C ASN A 113 15.86 0.15 -10.14
N THR A 114 16.55 -0.96 -10.37
CA THR A 114 17.26 -1.74 -9.35
C THR A 114 18.30 -0.91 -8.58
N GLN A 115 19.02 0.00 -9.26
CA GLN A 115 20.02 0.84 -8.59
C GLN A 115 19.36 1.83 -7.61
N ARG A 116 18.26 2.48 -8.01
CA ARG A 116 17.55 3.42 -7.12
C ARG A 116 16.87 2.68 -5.97
N ALA A 117 16.28 1.51 -6.24
CA ALA A 117 15.71 0.65 -5.21
C ALA A 117 16.71 0.32 -4.10
N LEU A 118 17.93 -0.14 -4.46
CA LEU A 118 18.98 -0.44 -3.50
C LEU A 118 19.43 0.80 -2.73
N SER A 119 19.62 1.93 -3.43
CA SER A 119 20.04 3.19 -2.82
C SER A 119 19.04 3.69 -1.77
N VAL A 120 17.74 3.65 -2.10
CA VAL A 120 16.65 4.06 -1.20
C VAL A 120 16.60 3.15 0.02
N ALA A 121 16.63 1.83 -0.18
CA ALA A 121 16.62 0.87 0.92
C ALA A 121 17.83 1.04 1.86
N GLN A 122 19.03 1.24 1.31
CA GLN A 122 20.24 1.51 2.12
C GLN A 122 20.15 2.83 2.88
N GLN A 123 19.56 3.88 2.29
CA GLN A 123 19.33 5.14 2.99
C GLN A 123 18.33 4.99 4.13
N ALA A 124 17.22 4.30 3.89
CA ALA A 124 16.22 4.02 4.90
C ALA A 124 16.81 3.18 6.04
N LEU A 125 17.67 2.20 5.73
CA LEU A 125 18.31 1.35 6.75
C LEU A 125 19.27 2.14 7.66
N ARG A 126 19.86 3.24 7.19
CA ARG A 126 20.64 4.14 8.08
C ARG A 126 19.76 4.83 9.12
N GLN A 127 18.50 5.10 8.78
CA GLN A 127 17.51 5.73 9.68
C GLN A 127 16.76 4.70 10.54
N HIS A 128 16.58 3.48 10.01
CA HIS A 128 15.88 2.38 10.68
C HIS A 128 16.75 1.10 10.71
N PRO A 129 17.87 1.07 11.45
CA PRO A 129 18.83 -0.03 11.39
C PRO A 129 18.25 -1.39 11.81
N SER A 130 17.17 -1.41 12.59
CA SER A 130 16.51 -2.62 13.11
C SER A 130 15.40 -3.16 12.20
N SER A 131 15.12 -2.53 11.05
CA SER A 131 14.08 -2.99 10.14
C SER A 131 14.51 -4.27 9.42
N MET A 132 13.90 -5.39 9.79
CA MET A 132 14.16 -6.70 9.17
C MET A 132 13.85 -6.70 7.67
N ASP A 133 12.72 -6.10 7.26
CA ASP A 133 12.31 -6.04 5.85
C ASP A 133 13.33 -5.29 4.99
N LEU A 134 13.84 -4.14 5.47
CA LEU A 134 14.87 -3.37 4.75
C LEU A 134 16.21 -4.13 4.70
N GLN A 135 16.60 -4.79 5.79
CA GLN A 135 17.81 -5.61 5.81
C GLN A 135 17.73 -6.76 4.81
N GLN A 136 16.61 -7.49 4.81
CA GLN A 136 16.37 -8.60 3.91
C GLN A 136 16.35 -8.12 2.45
N PHE A 137 15.63 -7.03 2.15
CA PHE A 137 15.58 -6.47 0.80
C PHE A 137 16.98 -6.07 0.30
N VAL A 138 17.78 -5.38 1.11
CA VAL A 138 19.17 -5.03 0.74
C VAL A 138 20.02 -6.28 0.54
N ALA A 139 19.90 -7.30 1.39
CA ALA A 139 20.65 -8.54 1.27
C ALA A 139 20.32 -9.29 -0.03
N GLU A 140 19.03 -9.42 -0.38
CA GLU A 140 18.57 -10.05 -1.63
C GLU A 140 19.11 -9.35 -2.89
N MET A 141 19.32 -8.04 -2.81
CA MET A 141 19.82 -7.24 -3.93
C MET A 141 21.35 -7.27 -4.10
N LEU A 142 22.10 -7.67 -3.06
CA LEU A 142 23.55 -7.73 -3.15
C LEU A 142 24.00 -9.04 -3.81
N PRO A 143 24.95 -9.00 -4.77
CA PRO A 143 25.48 -10.21 -5.38
C PRO A 143 26.11 -11.12 -4.31
N SER A 144 25.91 -12.43 -4.46
CA SER A 144 26.32 -13.47 -3.50
C SER A 144 27.80 -13.44 -3.13
N SER A 145 28.66 -12.81 -3.94
CA SER A 145 30.09 -12.62 -3.68
C SER A 145 30.40 -11.62 -2.55
N LEU A 146 29.45 -10.77 -2.14
CA LEU A 146 29.62 -9.83 -1.01
C LEU A 146 29.23 -10.44 0.35
N HIS A 147 28.41 -11.49 0.38
CA HIS A 147 28.04 -12.20 1.61
C HIS A 147 29.22 -12.96 2.23
N LEU A 148 30.23 -13.34 1.44
CA LEU A 148 31.39 -14.14 1.87
C LEU A 148 32.48 -13.34 2.60
N LYS A 149 32.48 -12.00 2.52
CA LYS A 149 33.54 -11.19 3.16
C LYS A 149 33.31 -10.91 4.65
N LYS A 150 32.13 -11.22 5.20
CA LYS A 150 31.82 -11.01 6.63
C LYS A 150 32.04 -12.23 7.52
N THR A 151 32.33 -13.40 6.97
CA THR A 151 32.56 -14.64 7.75
C THR A 151 34.03 -15.03 7.89
N GLY A 152 34.96 -14.25 7.33
CA GLY A 152 36.39 -14.58 7.28
C GLY A 152 37.28 -13.61 8.06
N THR A 153 37.02 -13.34 9.34
CA THR A 153 38.04 -12.81 10.28
C THR A 153 37.75 -13.29 11.71
N ALA A 154 38.04 -14.56 11.98
CA ALA A 154 38.24 -15.05 13.34
C ALA A 154 39.30 -16.16 13.32
N GLY A 155 40.43 -15.92 14.00
CA GLY A 155 41.36 -16.95 14.44
C GLY A 155 42.59 -17.17 13.56
N ALA A 156 43.58 -16.28 13.69
CA ALA A 156 44.99 -16.68 13.75
C ALA A 156 45.50 -16.30 15.14
#